data_AF-A0A0J6JYS7-F1
#
_entry.id   AF-A0A0J6JYS7-F1
#
_cell.length_a   1.000
_cell.length_b   1.000
_cell.length_c   1.000
_cell.angle_alpha   90.00
_cell.angle_beta   90.00
_cell.angle_gamma   90.00
#
_symmetry.space_group_name_H-M   'P 1'
#
loop_
_entity.id
_entity.type
_entity.pdbx_description
1 polymer ?
#
loop_
_entity_poly.entity_id
_entity_poly.type
_entity_poly.pdbx_seq_one_letter_code
_entity_poly.pdbx_strand_id
1 'polypeptide(L)'
;MSQTLPPRRFYRLKPHENQATQLPFVRYLPQRGQPHHWQMPPADDYVDACAYGRECAAHLAQFFKDQPHRLNQGLLGKIAHDMDFKDPGHARGYWVGFFSYAEQLMALGALRCDVYAHVDSVHALQQAQTQKSELEGKVPSRNS
;
A
#
# COMPACT_ATOMS: atom_id res chain seq x y z
N MET A 1 -26.06 -3.72 -10.84
CA MET A 1 -26.36 -3.33 -9.43
C MET A 1 -25.13 -2.64 -8.90
N SER A 2 -25.25 -1.59 -8.07
CA SER A 2 -24.07 -0.88 -7.57
C SER A 2 -23.29 -1.74 -6.58
N GLN A 3 -21.97 -1.77 -6.74
CA GLN A 3 -21.08 -2.57 -5.91
C GLN A 3 -21.02 -2.04 -4.47
N THR A 4 -21.26 -2.91 -3.48
CA THR A 4 -21.14 -2.53 -2.07
C THR A 4 -19.69 -2.22 -1.69
N LEU A 5 -19.46 -1.00 -1.18
CA LEU A 5 -18.16 -0.56 -0.71
C LEU A 5 -17.78 -1.23 0.63
N PRO A 6 -16.48 -1.46 0.89
CA PRO A 6 -16.04 -2.02 2.16
C PRO A 6 -16.34 -1.04 3.33
N PRO A 7 -16.68 -1.55 4.52
CA PRO A 7 -16.97 -0.70 5.66
C PRO A 7 -15.68 -0.04 6.18
N ARG A 8 -15.71 1.29 6.29
CA ARG A 8 -14.62 2.10 6.85
C ARG A 8 -14.29 1.70 8.27
N ARG A 9 -13.00 1.68 8.61
CA ARG A 9 -12.52 1.31 9.93
C ARG A 9 -11.19 1.97 10.28
N PHE A 10 -10.92 2.03 11.57
CA PHE A 10 -9.59 2.31 12.10
C PHE A 10 -8.79 1.01 12.25
N TYR A 11 -7.49 1.08 12.01
CA TYR A 11 -6.55 -0.04 12.06
C TYR A 11 -5.72 0.01 13.34
N ARG A 12 -6.39 0.05 14.50
CA ARG A 12 -5.74 -0.03 15.82
C ARG A 12 -5.54 -1.51 16.18
N LEU A 13 -4.46 -2.09 15.68
CA LEU A 13 -4.21 -3.53 15.80
C LEU A 13 -3.39 -3.88 17.04
N LYS A 14 -3.62 -5.09 17.57
CA LYS A 14 -2.77 -5.67 18.62
C LYS A 14 -1.42 -6.09 18.01
N PRO A 15 -0.33 -6.13 18.80
CA PRO A 15 1.04 -6.37 18.28
C PRO A 15 1.26 -7.66 17.48
N HIS A 16 0.34 -8.64 17.54
CA HIS A 16 0.54 -10.00 16.99
C HIS A 16 -0.47 -10.44 15.92
N GLU A 17 -1.43 -9.59 15.52
CA GLU A 17 -2.32 -9.95 14.41
C GLU A 17 -1.57 -9.85 13.07
N ASN A 18 -1.83 -10.74 12.12
CA ASN A 18 -1.23 -10.64 10.78
C ASN A 18 -1.97 -9.54 10.00
N GLN A 19 -1.34 -8.37 9.86
CA GLN A 19 -2.08 -7.09 9.81
C GLN A 19 -2.60 -6.68 8.43
N ALA A 20 -1.97 -7.12 7.34
CA ALA A 20 -2.35 -6.69 5.99
C ALA A 20 -3.70 -7.29 5.55
N THR A 21 -4.10 -8.45 6.07
CA THR A 21 -5.40 -9.10 5.75
C THR A 21 -6.61 -8.31 6.26
N GLN A 22 -6.39 -7.31 7.10
CA GLN A 22 -7.44 -6.39 7.55
C GLN A 22 -7.84 -5.39 6.46
N LEU A 23 -6.99 -5.19 5.43
CA LEU A 23 -7.35 -4.41 4.25
C LEU A 23 -8.41 -5.18 3.44
N PRO A 24 -9.45 -4.50 2.94
CA PRO A 24 -10.62 -5.17 2.38
C PRO A 24 -10.32 -5.94 1.09
N PHE A 25 -9.17 -5.70 0.45
CA PHE A 25 -8.71 -6.29 -0.80
C PHE A 25 -7.52 -7.25 -0.62
N VAL A 26 -7.19 -7.63 0.62
CA VAL A 26 -6.12 -8.61 0.90
C VAL A 26 -6.75 -9.92 1.36
N ARG A 27 -6.36 -11.06 0.78
CA ARG A 27 -6.89 -12.39 1.14
C ARG A 27 -5.79 -13.43 1.21
N TYR A 28 -5.95 -14.40 2.10
CA TYR A 28 -5.14 -15.62 2.06
C TYR A 28 -5.74 -16.56 1.01
N LEU A 29 -4.91 -17.02 0.06
CA LEU A 29 -5.31 -18.00 -0.93
C LEU A 29 -4.64 -19.34 -0.57
N PRO A 30 -5.38 -20.46 -0.48
CA PRO A 30 -4.81 -21.76 -0.12
C PRO A 30 -3.65 -22.20 -1.00
N GLN A 31 -3.58 -21.70 -2.24
CA GLN A 31 -2.53 -22.04 -3.21
C GLN A 31 -1.23 -21.22 -3.02
N ARG A 32 -1.17 -20.29 -2.07
CA ARG A 32 -0.01 -19.42 -1.84
C ARG A 32 0.47 -19.47 -0.40
N GLY A 33 1.78 -19.46 -0.21
CA GLY A 33 2.42 -19.33 1.11
C GLY A 33 2.34 -17.93 1.72
N GLN A 34 1.81 -16.94 0.98
CA GLN A 34 1.67 -15.54 1.39
C GLN A 34 0.31 -14.99 0.95
N PRO A 35 -0.25 -13.98 1.65
CA PRO A 35 -1.49 -13.33 1.23
C PRO A 35 -1.38 -12.71 -0.17
N HIS A 36 -2.48 -12.75 -0.92
CA HIS A 36 -2.67 -11.97 -2.15
C HIS A 36 -3.16 -10.58 -1.77
N HIS A 37 -2.45 -9.54 -2.20
CA HIS A 37 -2.64 -8.15 -1.80
C HIS A 37 -3.56 -7.37 -2.74
N TRP A 38 -4.14 -8.03 -3.74
CA TRP A 38 -5.10 -7.45 -4.67
C TRP A 38 -6.21 -8.44 -5.07
N GLN A 39 -7.16 -8.68 -4.17
CA GLN A 39 -8.32 -9.55 -4.41
C GLN A 39 -9.59 -8.72 -4.38
N MET A 40 -9.99 -8.26 -5.57
CA MET A 40 -11.19 -7.45 -5.77
C MET A 40 -12.40 -8.34 -6.06
N PRO A 41 -13.62 -7.89 -5.73
CA PRO A 41 -14.82 -8.59 -6.16
C PRO A 41 -14.96 -8.56 -7.69
N PRO A 42 -15.79 -9.44 -8.28
CA PRO A 42 -16.18 -9.29 -9.69
C PRO A 42 -16.72 -7.88 -9.97
N ALA A 43 -16.33 -7.32 -11.12
CA ALA A 43 -16.76 -5.99 -11.55
C ALA A 43 -17.75 -6.11 -12.70
N ASP A 44 -18.98 -5.63 -12.46
CA ASP A 44 -20.02 -5.54 -13.49
C ASP A 44 -20.02 -4.16 -14.19
N ASP A 45 -19.46 -3.15 -13.53
CA ASP A 45 -19.42 -1.77 -14.02
C ASP A 45 -18.08 -1.10 -13.71
N TYR A 46 -17.60 -0.29 -14.66
CA TYR A 46 -16.29 0.36 -14.55
C TYR A 46 -16.29 1.52 -13.55
N VAL A 47 -17.39 2.28 -13.45
CA VAL A 47 -17.49 3.44 -12.56
C VAL A 47 -17.58 2.98 -11.11
N ASP A 48 -18.37 1.94 -10.84
CA ASP A 48 -18.42 1.28 -9.53
C ASP A 48 -17.05 0.70 -9.14
N ALA A 49 -16.37 0.02 -10.07
CA ALA A 49 -15.01 -0.48 -9.83
C ALA A 49 -14.03 0.66 -9.50
N CYS A 50 -14.13 1.80 -10.19
CA CYS A 50 -13.36 3.00 -9.86
C CYS A 50 -13.68 3.51 -8.44
N ALA A 51 -14.96 3.56 -8.05
CA ALA A 51 -15.35 3.99 -6.71
C ALA A 51 -14.81 3.06 -5.63
N TYR A 52 -14.91 1.74 -5.85
CA TYR A 52 -14.37 0.73 -4.95
C TYR A 52 -12.84 0.82 -4.84
N GLY A 53 -12.15 1.07 -5.96
CA GLY A 53 -10.71 1.31 -6.00
C GLY A 53 -10.28 2.51 -5.14
N ARG A 54 -10.99 3.63 -5.25
CA ARG A 54 -10.74 4.82 -4.40
C ARG A 54 -10.93 4.51 -2.91
N GLU A 55 -11.98 3.79 -2.56
CA GLU A 55 -12.25 3.39 -1.17
C GLU A 55 -11.13 2.47 -0.64
N CYS A 56 -10.63 1.54 -1.46
CA CYS A 56 -9.47 0.70 -1.12
C CYS A 56 -8.19 1.53 -0.87
N ALA A 57 -7.91 2.55 -1.69
CA ALA A 57 -6.79 3.45 -1.47
C ALA A 57 -6.96 4.26 -0.16
N ALA A 58 -8.18 4.69 0.17
CA ALA A 58 -8.48 5.33 1.45
C ALA A 58 -8.23 4.40 2.64
N HIS A 59 -8.61 3.12 2.52
CA HIS A 59 -8.29 2.10 3.52
C HIS A 59 -6.78 1.92 3.71
N LEU A 60 -6.00 1.88 2.63
CA LEU A 60 -4.54 1.80 2.72
C LEU A 60 -3.94 3.04 3.41
N ALA A 61 -4.41 4.23 3.05
CA ALA A 61 -3.94 5.47 3.66
C ALA A 61 -4.27 5.53 5.15
N GLN A 62 -5.50 5.14 5.53
CA GLN A 62 -5.90 5.05 6.94
C GLN A 62 -5.09 3.99 7.70
N PHE A 63 -4.76 2.86 7.06
CA PHE A 63 -3.87 1.86 7.63
C PHE A 63 -2.48 2.42 7.94
N PHE A 64 -1.87 3.16 7.02
CA PHE A 64 -0.58 3.82 7.27
C PHE A 64 -0.66 4.89 8.36
N LYS A 65 -1.74 5.66 8.39
CA LYS A 65 -1.99 6.67 9.43
C LYS A 65 -2.07 6.04 10.83
N ASP A 66 -2.75 4.90 10.96
CA ASP A 66 -2.92 4.21 12.23
C ASP A 66 -1.71 3.34 12.61
N GLN A 67 -0.88 2.92 11.63
CA GLN A 67 0.29 2.07 11.82
C GLN A 67 1.56 2.67 11.14
N PRO A 68 2.08 3.83 11.57
CA PRO A 68 3.18 4.51 10.87
C PRO A 68 4.49 3.71 10.78
N HIS A 69 4.76 2.84 11.76
CA HIS A 69 5.94 1.96 11.77
C HIS A 69 5.95 0.92 10.63
N ARG A 70 4.83 0.78 9.90
CA ARG A 70 4.69 -0.10 8.73
C ARG A 70 4.94 0.60 7.41
N LEU A 71 5.14 1.92 7.43
CA LEU A 71 5.65 2.63 6.26
C LEU A 71 6.99 2.01 5.84
N ASN A 72 7.28 2.06 4.54
CA ASN A 72 8.52 1.57 3.93
C ASN A 72 8.78 0.06 4.04
N GLN A 73 7.78 -0.76 4.42
CA GLN A 73 7.88 -2.23 4.43
C GLN A 73 7.47 -2.90 3.08
N GLY A 74 7.40 -2.11 2.00
CA GLY A 74 7.11 -2.62 0.65
C GLY A 74 5.66 -3.03 0.37
N LEU A 75 4.69 -2.67 1.24
CA LEU A 75 3.28 -3.05 1.08
C LEU A 75 2.68 -2.59 -0.26
N LEU A 76 2.97 -1.36 -0.69
CA LEU A 76 2.48 -0.86 -1.98
C LEU A 76 3.05 -1.66 -3.17
N GLY A 77 4.32 -2.10 -3.08
CA GLY A 77 4.93 -2.97 -4.07
C GLY A 77 4.28 -4.36 -4.12
N LYS A 78 3.92 -4.93 -2.97
CA LYS A 78 3.17 -6.20 -2.90
C LYS A 78 1.78 -6.09 -3.52
N ILE A 79 1.10 -4.97 -3.28
CA ILE A 79 -0.20 -4.66 -3.90
C ILE A 79 -0.04 -4.60 -5.43
N ALA A 80 0.92 -3.81 -5.92
CA ALA A 80 1.18 -3.67 -7.35
C ALA A 80 1.60 -4.99 -8.02
N HIS A 81 2.37 -5.83 -7.33
CA HIS A 81 2.76 -7.16 -7.82
C HIS A 81 1.55 -8.06 -8.09
N ASP A 82 0.51 -7.94 -7.26
CA ASP A 82 -0.69 -8.77 -7.33
C ASP A 82 -1.79 -8.17 -8.23
N MET A 83 -1.59 -6.97 -8.78
CA MET A 83 -2.51 -6.34 -9.73
C MET A 83 -2.35 -6.90 -11.14
N ASP A 84 -3.47 -7.12 -11.83
CA ASP A 84 -3.47 -7.30 -13.29
C ASP A 84 -3.70 -5.96 -14.00
N PHE A 85 -2.60 -5.35 -14.46
CA PHE A 85 -2.63 -4.10 -15.24
C PHE A 85 -3.11 -4.27 -16.67
N LYS A 86 -3.26 -5.51 -17.15
CA LYS A 86 -3.66 -5.82 -18.54
C LYS A 86 -5.14 -6.19 -18.65
N ASP A 87 -5.89 -6.17 -17.55
CA ASP A 87 -7.31 -6.49 -17.52
C ASP A 87 -8.10 -5.61 -18.51
N PRO A 88 -8.73 -6.18 -19.56
CA PRO A 88 -9.49 -5.41 -20.53
C PRO A 88 -10.93 -5.09 -20.05
N GLY A 89 -11.39 -5.72 -18.97
CA GLY A 89 -12.75 -5.62 -18.46
C GLY A 89 -12.98 -4.46 -17.50
N HIS A 90 -14.17 -4.44 -16.88
CA HIS A 90 -14.57 -3.41 -15.92
C HIS A 90 -13.67 -3.39 -14.67
N ALA A 91 -13.07 -4.51 -14.30
CA ALA A 91 -12.20 -4.64 -13.13
C ALA A 91 -10.90 -3.81 -13.23
N ARG A 92 -10.50 -3.38 -14.43
CA ARG A 92 -9.45 -2.35 -14.59
C ARG A 92 -9.76 -1.05 -13.83
N GLY A 93 -11.06 -0.75 -13.62
CA GLY A 93 -11.51 0.40 -12.85
C GLY A 93 -10.98 0.41 -11.42
N TYR A 94 -10.76 -0.77 -10.80
CA TYR A 94 -10.24 -0.85 -9.44
C TYR A 94 -8.86 -0.21 -9.31
N TRP A 95 -7.91 -0.57 -10.18
CA TRP A 95 -6.55 -0.04 -10.07
C TRP A 95 -6.51 1.42 -10.54
N VAL A 96 -7.31 1.79 -11.55
CA VAL A 96 -7.44 3.20 -11.97
C VAL A 96 -7.92 4.07 -10.81
N GLY A 97 -9.04 3.71 -10.19
CA GLY A 97 -9.59 4.45 -9.05
C GLY A 97 -8.65 4.48 -7.85
N PHE A 98 -7.98 3.37 -7.57
CA PHE A 98 -7.01 3.27 -6.49
C PHE A 98 -5.85 4.26 -6.67
N PHE A 99 -5.19 4.24 -7.83
CA PHE A 99 -4.06 5.13 -8.08
C PHE A 99 -4.49 6.60 -8.22
N SER A 100 -5.65 6.89 -8.83
CA SER A 100 -6.15 8.27 -8.90
C SER A 100 -6.37 8.88 -7.51
N TYR A 101 -6.86 8.11 -6.53
CA TYR A 101 -6.98 8.63 -5.16
C TYR A 101 -5.63 8.68 -4.43
N ALA A 102 -4.73 7.72 -4.68
CA ALA A 102 -3.37 7.76 -4.16
C ALA A 102 -2.62 9.01 -4.64
N GLU A 103 -2.76 9.40 -5.91
CA GLU A 103 -2.22 10.64 -6.49
C GLU A 103 -2.72 11.89 -5.75
N GLN A 104 -4.03 11.95 -5.46
CA GLN A 104 -4.60 13.05 -4.68
C GLN A 104 -3.99 13.13 -3.28
N LEU A 105 -3.84 11.99 -2.60
CA LEU A 105 -3.21 11.95 -1.28
C LEU A 105 -1.72 12.33 -1.33
N MET A 106 -0.99 11.92 -2.36
CA MET A 106 0.39 12.33 -2.58
C MET A 106 0.49 13.85 -2.78
N ALA A 107 -0.37 14.43 -3.60
CA ALA A 107 -0.41 15.89 -3.80
C ALA A 107 -0.72 16.63 -2.49
N LEU A 108 -1.69 16.16 -1.71
CA LEU A 108 -2.02 16.74 -0.40
C LEU A 108 -0.86 16.63 0.60
N GLY A 109 -0.11 15.52 0.57
CA GLY A 109 1.10 15.36 1.38
C GLY A 109 2.22 16.31 0.93
N ALA A 110 2.46 16.38 -0.37
CA ALA A 110 3.49 17.24 -0.96
C ALA A 110 3.23 18.73 -0.71
N LEU A 111 1.96 19.16 -0.67
CA LEU A 111 1.61 20.54 -0.31
C LEU A 111 1.94 20.91 1.15
N ARG A 112 2.28 19.93 1.99
CA ARG A 112 2.56 20.13 3.43
C ARG A 112 4.03 20.03 3.79
N CYS A 113 4.93 19.72 2.86
CA CYS A 113 6.36 19.68 3.11
C CYS A 113 7.18 20.06 1.88
N ASP A 114 8.41 20.52 2.10
CA ASP A 114 9.41 20.56 1.03
C ASP A 114 9.85 19.11 0.75
N VAL A 115 9.27 18.53 -0.31
CA VAL A 115 9.49 17.13 -0.68
C VAL A 115 10.96 16.83 -1.01
N TYR A 116 11.69 17.81 -1.54
CA TYR A 116 13.09 17.63 -1.91
C TYR A 116 14.01 17.74 -0.70
N ALA A 117 13.81 18.73 0.16
CA ALA A 117 14.54 18.80 1.43
C ALA A 117 14.27 17.57 2.32
N HIS A 118 13.04 17.04 2.28
CA HIS A 118 12.69 15.82 2.99
C HIS A 118 13.43 14.60 2.44
N VAL A 119 13.45 14.38 1.11
CA VAL A 119 14.15 13.22 0.54
C VAL A 119 15.66 13.29 0.74
N ASP A 120 16.26 14.49 0.72
CA ASP A 120 17.66 14.69 1.05
C ASP A 120 17.98 14.28 2.50
N SER A 121 17.09 14.62 3.43
CA SER A 121 17.20 14.21 4.83
C SER A 121 17.11 12.69 5.00
N VAL A 122 16.24 12.03 4.22
CA VAL A 122 16.11 10.57 4.19
C VAL A 122 17.38 9.91 3.64
N HIS A 123 17.95 10.43 2.54
CA HIS A 123 19.20 9.94 1.98
C HIS A 123 20.36 10.09 2.97
N ALA A 124 20.48 11.24 3.64
CA ALA A 124 21.52 11.49 4.63
C ALA A 124 21.41 10.52 5.82
N LEU A 125 20.19 10.24 6.30
CA LEU A 125 19.95 9.27 7.37
C LEU A 125 20.38 7.85 6.95
N GLN A 126 20.03 7.44 5.73
CA GLN A 126 20.42 6.12 5.20
C GLN A 126 21.95 5.99 5.08
N GLN A 127 22.62 7.03 4.59
CA GLN A 127 24.09 7.05 4.50
C GLN A 127 24.75 6.96 5.88
N ALA A 128 24.24 7.71 6.86
CA ALA A 128 24.74 7.67 8.23
C ALA A 128 24.54 6.27 8.87
N GLN A 129 23.41 5.60 8.60
CA GLN A 129 23.17 4.23 9.05
C GLN A 129 24.14 3.23 8.43
N THR A 130 24.39 3.34 7.12
CA THR A 130 25.37 2.52 6.42
C THR A 130 26.77 2.71 7.00
N GLN A 131 27.22 3.96 7.16
CA GLN A 131 28.53 4.29 7.72
C GLN A 131 28.67 3.76 9.16
N LYS A 132 27.62 3.88 9.99
CA LYS A 132 27.60 3.31 11.33
C LYS A 132 27.75 1.79 11.30
N SER A 133 27.04 1.10 10.40
CA SER A 133 27.14 -0.36 10.25
C SER A 133 28.54 -0.80 9.84
N GLU A 134 29.19 -0.05 8.93
CA GLU A 134 30.57 -0.29 8.50
C GLU A 134 31.57 -0.11 9.66
N LEU A 135 31.43 0.96 10.43
CA LEU A 135 32.27 1.22 11.62
C LEU A 135 32.06 0.18 12.73
N GLU A 136 30.84 -0.35 12.87
CA GLU A 136 30.51 -1.44 13.80
C GLU A 136 30.98 -2.82 13.30
N GLY A 137 31.61 -2.92 12.12
CA GLY A 137 32.08 -4.18 11.55
C GLY A 137 30.94 -5.12 11.12
N LYS A 138 29.71 -4.63 10.99
CA LYS A 138 28.55 -5.40 10.54
C LYS A 138 28.57 -5.47 9.01
N VAL A 139 28.97 -6.63 8.48
CA VAL A 139 28.93 -6.91 7.04
C VAL A 139 27.47 -6.75 6.55
N PRO A 140 27.22 -6.00 5.46
CA PRO A 140 25.87 -5.88 4.92
C PRO A 140 25.37 -7.26 4.49
N SER A 141 24.31 -7.73 5.12
CA SER A 141 23.55 -8.90 4.67
C SER A 141 22.95 -8.56 3.30
N ARG A 142 23.59 -9.06 2.23
CA ARG A 142 22.99 -9.16 0.90
C ARG A 142 21.83 -10.15 1.01
N ASN A 143 20.61 -9.64 1.18
CA ASN A 143 19.43 -10.44 0.96
C ASN A 143 19.01 -10.30 -0.51
N SER A 144 19.18 -11.42 -1.21
CA SER A 144 18.70 -11.73 -2.56
C SER A 144 17.17 -11.66 -2.67
#